data_AF-A0AAX3KTA8-F1
#
_entry.id   AF-A0AAX3KTA8-F1
#
_cell.length_a   1.000
_cell.length_b   1.000
_cell.length_c   1.000
_cell.angle_alpha   90.00
_cell.angle_beta   90.00
_cell.angle_gamma   90.00
#
_symmetry.space_group_name_H-M   'P 1'
#
loop_
_entity.id
_entity.type
_entity.pdbx_description
1 polymer ?
#
loop_
_entity_poly.entity_id
_entity_poly.type
_entity_poly.pdbx_seq_one_letter_code
_entity_poly.pdbx_strand_id
1 'polypeptide(L)'
;MKLKVMAALLLSAALGSTVQAAESGNSDPYLRLKVLGNEGFVLKRLRVADTKIVSGGEYDCLVVGPNVVVDDNIKKEINNALDQGKRVLFDNQPGQQVATENAAKALGMSVEADALMVHKPKDATGLLMTPVDRPRQSDALSESKVASNKKQETENTIENVFGI
;
A
#
# COMPACT_ATOMS: atom_id res chain seq x y z
N MET A 1 30.13 -46.52 -59.24
CA MET A 1 28.67 -46.76 -59.41
C MET A 1 28.19 -47.69 -58.30
N LYS A 2 26.96 -47.45 -57.78
CA LYS A 2 26.19 -48.14 -56.70
C LYS A 2 26.37 -47.51 -55.29
N LEU A 3 25.50 -46.58 -54.87
CA LEU A 3 24.19 -46.68 -54.17
C LEU A 3 24.30 -47.14 -52.69
N LYS A 4 24.09 -46.21 -51.74
CA LYS A 4 22.92 -46.03 -50.82
C LYS A 4 23.34 -46.47 -49.41
N VAL A 5 22.97 -45.84 -48.29
CA VAL A 5 21.62 -45.58 -47.74
C VAL A 5 21.77 -44.53 -46.62
N MET A 6 20.79 -43.62 -46.49
CA MET A 6 20.65 -42.73 -45.32
C MET A 6 20.22 -43.51 -44.07
N ALA A 7 20.75 -43.15 -42.91
CA ALA A 7 20.07 -43.37 -41.63
C ALA A 7 20.40 -42.22 -40.67
N ALA A 8 19.37 -41.49 -40.27
CA ALA A 8 19.38 -40.54 -39.18
C ALA A 8 19.04 -41.26 -37.86
N LEU A 9 19.67 -40.86 -36.74
CA LEU A 9 19.17 -41.02 -35.35
C LEU A 9 20.12 -40.23 -34.42
N LEU A 10 19.77 -39.00 -34.04
CA LEU A 10 19.16 -38.59 -32.74
C LEU A 10 20.07 -38.71 -31.50
N LEU A 11 20.67 -37.57 -31.17
CA LEU A 11 20.64 -36.83 -29.89
C LEU A 11 20.41 -37.61 -28.57
N SER A 12 21.41 -37.54 -27.67
CA SER A 12 21.19 -37.37 -26.23
C SER A 12 22.48 -36.93 -25.52
N ALA A 13 22.73 -35.61 -25.48
CA ALA A 13 23.68 -35.03 -24.54
C ALA A 13 22.97 -34.86 -23.19
N ALA A 14 23.09 -35.87 -22.32
CA ALA A 14 22.70 -35.76 -20.92
C ALA A 14 23.85 -35.13 -20.14
N LEU A 15 23.91 -33.80 -20.10
CA LEU A 15 24.59 -33.07 -19.03
C LEU A 15 23.50 -32.47 -18.16
N GLY A 16 23.18 -33.19 -17.08
CA GLY A 16 22.32 -32.69 -16.02
C GLY A 16 23.01 -31.54 -15.31
N SER A 17 22.86 -30.32 -15.83
CA SER A 17 22.93 -29.13 -15.00
C SER A 17 21.67 -29.10 -14.16
N THR A 18 21.79 -29.42 -12.87
CA THR A 18 20.82 -28.94 -11.90
C THR A 18 20.90 -27.42 -11.93
N VAL A 19 20.01 -26.79 -12.70
CA VAL A 19 19.65 -25.40 -12.46
C VAL A 19 19.06 -25.40 -11.07
N GLN A 20 19.90 -25.14 -10.07
CA GLN A 20 19.40 -24.55 -8.84
C GLN A 20 18.83 -23.21 -9.30
N ALA A 21 17.52 -23.20 -9.52
CA ALA A 21 16.76 -21.98 -9.46
C ALA A 21 17.09 -21.42 -8.08
N ALA A 22 18.04 -20.48 -8.04
CA ALA A 22 18.08 -19.55 -6.94
C ALA A 22 16.71 -18.87 -7.01
N GLU A 23 15.79 -19.32 -6.17
CA GLU A 23 14.69 -18.49 -5.74
C GLU A 23 15.36 -17.28 -5.12
N SER A 24 15.64 -16.27 -5.96
CA SER A 24 15.86 -14.93 -5.47
C SER A 24 14.53 -14.55 -4.84
N GLY A 25 14.38 -14.88 -3.57
CA GLY A 25 13.36 -14.32 -2.69
C GLY A 25 13.64 -12.83 -2.59
N ASN A 26 13.40 -12.11 -3.68
CA ASN A 26 13.22 -10.67 -3.64
C ASN A 26 11.78 -10.50 -3.14
N SER A 27 11.59 -10.66 -1.84
CA SER A 27 10.37 -10.18 -1.19
C SER A 27 10.47 -8.65 -1.19
N ASP A 28 10.25 -8.05 -2.36
CA ASP A 28 10.03 -6.62 -2.45
C ASP A 28 8.88 -6.28 -1.49
N PRO A 29 9.03 -5.25 -0.64
CA PRO A 29 8.02 -4.94 0.36
C PRO A 29 6.69 -4.67 -0.34
N TYR A 30 5.61 -5.20 0.23
CA TYR A 30 4.25 -4.98 -0.25
C TYR A 30 3.93 -3.49 -0.44
N LEU A 31 4.46 -2.65 0.45
CA LEU A 31 4.26 -1.20 0.40
C LEU A 31 5.49 -0.44 0.88
N ARG A 32 5.95 0.54 0.09
CA ARG A 32 6.99 1.50 0.49
C ARG A 32 6.35 2.79 0.99
N LEU A 33 6.68 3.13 2.23
CA LEU A 33 6.14 4.29 2.94
C LEU A 33 7.20 5.39 3.05
N LYS A 34 6.88 6.58 2.55
CA LYS A 34 7.58 7.80 2.96
C LYS A 34 6.79 8.43 4.09
N VAL A 35 7.39 8.59 5.27
CA VAL A 35 6.66 9.05 6.46
C VAL A 35 7.11 10.45 6.86
N LEU A 36 6.15 11.36 6.90
CA LEU A 36 6.25 12.67 7.53
C LEU A 36 5.58 12.55 8.91
N GLY A 37 6.37 12.67 9.97
CA GLY A 37 5.92 12.36 11.34
C GLY A 37 6.29 10.96 11.80
N ASN A 38 5.81 10.55 12.97
CA ASN A 38 6.25 9.32 13.64
C ASN A 38 5.13 8.47 14.23
N GLU A 39 3.90 8.94 14.18
CA GLU A 39 2.75 8.40 14.88
C GLU A 39 1.51 8.31 13.99
N GLY A 40 0.51 7.56 14.46
CA GLY A 40 -0.78 7.35 13.78
C GLY A 40 -1.23 5.89 13.89
N PHE A 41 -2.53 5.64 13.91
CA PHE A 41 -3.04 4.27 14.12
C PHE A 41 -2.88 3.41 12.87
N VAL A 42 -3.00 3.99 11.68
CA VAL A 42 -2.84 3.27 10.43
C VAL A 42 -1.37 2.91 10.23
N LEU A 43 -0.44 3.86 10.46
CA LEU A 43 1.00 3.66 10.39
C LEU A 43 1.47 2.57 11.36
N LYS A 44 0.94 2.52 12.58
CA LYS A 44 1.24 1.45 13.55
C LYS A 44 0.88 0.08 12.98
N ARG A 45 -0.28 -0.04 12.32
CA ARG A 45 -0.72 -1.29 11.68
C ARG A 45 0.10 -1.64 10.44
N LEU A 46 0.45 -0.65 9.61
CA LEU A 46 1.27 -0.86 8.41
C LEU A 46 2.70 -1.30 8.77
N ARG A 47 3.28 -0.77 9.85
CA ARG A 47 4.64 -1.17 10.31
C ARG A 47 4.75 -2.65 10.70
N VAL A 48 3.65 -3.29 11.08
CA VAL A 48 3.62 -4.72 11.42
C VAL A 48 3.22 -5.59 10.23
N ALA A 49 2.79 -4.99 9.11
CA ALA A 49 2.66 -5.66 7.83
C ALA A 49 4.00 -5.65 7.07
N ASP A 50 4.08 -6.34 5.92
CA ASP A 50 5.27 -6.40 5.07
C ASP A 50 5.53 -5.07 4.33
N THR A 51 5.70 -3.99 5.08
CA THR A 51 5.93 -2.63 4.58
C THR A 51 7.32 -2.13 4.94
N LYS A 52 7.84 -1.19 4.15
CA LYS A 52 9.16 -0.62 4.35
C LYS A 52 9.09 0.90 4.42
N ILE A 53 9.58 1.48 5.52
CA ILE A 53 9.77 2.93 5.62
C ILE A 53 11.05 3.31 4.86
N VAL A 54 10.94 4.30 3.97
CA VAL A 54 12.06 4.83 3.18
C VAL A 54 12.26 6.32 3.44
N SER A 55 13.52 6.75 3.53
CA SER A 55 13.90 8.14 3.79
C SER A 55 13.92 9.02 2.52
N GLY A 56 13.91 8.41 1.34
CA GLY A 56 13.89 9.06 0.03
C GLY A 56 13.89 8.03 -1.11
N GLY A 57 13.64 8.46 -2.34
CA GLY A 57 13.57 7.59 -3.52
C GLY A 57 12.14 7.16 -3.91
N GLU A 58 12.01 5.98 -4.51
CA GLU A 58 10.72 5.39 -4.93
C GLU A 58 9.90 4.92 -3.72
N TYR A 59 8.69 5.47 -3.58
CA TYR A 59 7.72 5.11 -2.53
C TYR A 59 6.30 5.09 -3.12
N ASP A 60 5.44 4.29 -2.51
CA ASP A 60 4.06 4.06 -2.98
C ASP A 60 3.04 4.92 -2.23
N CYS A 61 3.32 5.22 -0.96
CA CYS A 61 2.45 6.03 -0.10
C CYS A 61 3.25 7.05 0.73
N LEU A 62 2.83 8.31 0.67
CA LEU A 62 3.24 9.37 1.59
C LEU A 62 2.32 9.35 2.82
N VAL A 63 2.87 9.15 4.01
CA VAL A 63 2.12 9.19 5.26
C VAL A 63 2.37 10.52 5.95
N VAL A 64 1.31 11.26 6.26
CA VAL A 64 1.31 12.52 7.00
C VAL A 64 0.70 12.25 8.37
N GLY A 65 1.54 12.15 9.39
CA GLY A 65 1.10 11.86 10.76
C GLY A 65 0.50 13.08 11.50
N PRO A 66 -0.01 12.87 12.72
CA PRO A 66 -0.74 13.89 13.49
C PRO A 66 0.13 15.07 13.93
N ASN A 67 1.42 14.82 14.16
CA ASN A 67 2.36 15.84 14.63
C ASN A 67 2.95 16.70 13.50
N VAL A 68 2.50 16.50 12.25
CA VAL A 68 2.98 17.26 11.10
C VAL A 68 2.20 18.56 10.96
N VAL A 69 2.92 19.68 10.92
CA VAL A 69 2.36 20.98 10.55
C VAL A 69 2.34 21.10 9.03
N VAL A 70 1.16 21.25 8.44
CA VAL A 70 0.98 21.39 6.98
C VAL A 70 1.29 22.83 6.55
N ASP A 71 2.57 23.11 6.34
CA ASP A 71 3.07 24.35 5.72
C ASP A 71 3.16 24.25 4.19
N ASP A 72 3.64 25.30 3.52
CA ASP A 72 3.71 25.33 2.05
C ASP A 72 4.69 24.30 1.45
N ASN A 73 5.73 23.90 2.20
CA ASN A 73 6.63 22.83 1.75
C ASN A 73 5.94 21.47 1.82
N ILE A 74 5.23 21.20 2.92
CA ILE A 74 4.46 19.96 3.08
C ILE A 74 3.33 19.90 2.07
N LYS A 75 2.62 21.01 1.80
CA LYS A 75 1.63 21.09 0.72
C LYS A 75 2.23 20.73 -0.63
N LYS A 76 3.40 21.30 -0.96
CA LYS A 76 4.10 20.99 -2.21
C LYS A 76 4.46 19.51 -2.30
N GLU A 77 4.93 18.92 -1.20
CA GLU A 77 5.26 17.49 -1.16
C GLU A 77 4.02 16.60 -1.35
N ILE A 78 2.91 16.92 -0.69
CA ILE A 78 1.63 16.23 -0.86
C ILE A 78 1.14 16.30 -2.31
N ASN A 79 1.13 17.50 -2.90
CA ASN A 79 0.68 17.68 -4.28
C ASN A 79 1.60 16.95 -5.27
N ASN A 80 2.92 17.01 -5.08
CA ASN A 80 3.87 16.26 -5.90
C ASN A 80 3.66 14.75 -5.81
N ALA A 81 3.35 14.21 -4.63
CA ALA A 81 3.04 12.78 -4.47
C ALA A 81 1.78 12.40 -5.28
N LEU A 82 0.72 13.20 -5.16
CA LEU A 82 -0.53 12.99 -5.90
C LEU A 82 -0.34 13.13 -7.42
N ASP A 83 0.46 14.09 -7.87
CA ASP A 83 0.80 14.30 -9.30
C ASP A 83 1.57 13.12 -9.89
N GLN A 84 2.37 12.44 -9.07
CA GLN A 84 3.09 11.21 -9.44
C GLN A 84 2.20 9.95 -9.37
N GLY A 85 0.91 10.09 -9.07
CA GLY A 85 -0.02 8.97 -8.93
C GLY A 85 0.15 8.16 -7.66
N LYS A 86 0.86 8.70 -6.66
CA LYS A 86 1.09 8.04 -5.36
C LYS A 86 -0.11 8.25 -4.44
N ARG A 87 -0.18 7.42 -3.40
CA ARG A 87 -1.16 7.56 -2.32
C ARG A 87 -0.66 8.53 -1.26
N VAL A 88 -1.56 9.32 -0.69
CA VAL A 88 -1.31 10.16 0.48
C VAL A 88 -2.23 9.71 1.60
N LEU A 89 -1.68 9.29 2.73
CA LEU A 89 -2.41 8.95 3.93
C LEU A 89 -2.26 10.09 4.94
N PHE A 90 -3.36 10.76 5.29
CA PHE A 90 -3.42 11.60 6.48
C PHE A 90 -3.78 10.69 7.66
N ASP A 91 -2.81 10.38 8.49
CA ASP A 91 -2.94 9.49 9.65
C ASP A 91 -3.00 10.29 10.94
N ASN A 92 -3.71 9.76 11.93
CA ASN A 92 -3.92 10.42 13.20
C ASN A 92 -4.00 9.43 14.35
N GLN A 93 -4.15 9.94 15.57
CA GLN A 93 -4.67 9.15 16.67
C GLN A 93 -6.22 9.12 16.61
N PRO A 94 -6.84 8.02 17.03
CA PRO A 94 -8.30 7.93 17.18
C PRO A 94 -8.90 9.11 17.95
N GLY A 95 -9.91 9.76 17.37
CA GLY A 95 -10.71 10.81 18.02
C GLY A 95 -10.14 12.22 17.98
N GLN A 96 -9.01 12.46 17.30
CA GLN A 96 -8.35 13.77 17.30
C GLN A 96 -8.70 14.69 16.11
N GLN A 97 -9.45 14.24 15.09
CA GLN A 97 -9.85 15.00 13.88
C GLN A 97 -8.73 15.70 13.05
N VAL A 98 -7.46 15.63 13.45
CA VAL A 98 -6.28 16.20 12.76
C VAL A 98 -6.12 15.73 11.31
N ALA A 99 -6.50 14.49 10.96
CA ALA A 99 -6.44 14.02 9.57
C ALA A 99 -7.33 14.87 8.65
N THR A 100 -8.55 15.19 9.09
CA THR A 100 -9.48 16.10 8.42
C THR A 100 -8.88 17.49 8.25
N GLU A 101 -8.29 18.04 9.31
CA GLU A 101 -7.69 19.37 9.27
C GLU A 101 -6.48 19.44 8.34
N ASN A 102 -5.62 18.42 8.37
CA ASN A 102 -4.43 18.36 7.54
C ASN A 102 -4.80 18.20 6.06
N ALA A 103 -5.82 17.40 5.76
CA ALA A 103 -6.39 17.31 4.41
C ALA A 103 -6.99 18.65 3.96
N ALA A 104 -7.73 19.34 4.84
CA ALA A 104 -8.31 20.65 4.54
C ALA A 104 -7.23 21.71 4.26
N LYS A 105 -6.17 21.74 5.07
CA LYS A 105 -5.02 22.65 4.87
C LYS A 105 -4.23 22.30 3.62
N ALA A 106 -4.07 21.02 3.30
CA ALA A 106 -3.24 20.55 2.19
C ALA A 106 -3.94 20.66 0.82
N LEU A 107 -5.23 20.32 0.79
CA LEU A 107 -5.99 20.06 -0.43
C LEU A 107 -7.23 20.95 -0.57
N GLY A 108 -7.58 21.74 0.45
CA GLY A 108 -8.79 22.55 0.46
C GLY A 108 -10.07 21.74 0.64
N MET A 109 -9.97 20.48 1.10
CA MET A 109 -11.08 19.54 1.20
C MET A 109 -11.17 18.95 2.61
N SER A 110 -12.38 18.83 3.16
CA SER A 110 -12.62 18.29 4.50
C SER A 110 -13.54 17.07 4.43
N VAL A 111 -13.10 15.97 5.02
CA VAL A 111 -13.90 14.76 5.24
C VAL A 111 -13.66 14.33 6.68
N GLU A 112 -14.73 14.21 7.47
CA GLU A 112 -14.62 13.76 8.86
C GLU A 112 -14.17 12.30 8.92
N ALA A 113 -12.89 12.09 9.25
CA ALA A 113 -12.31 10.77 9.39
C ALA A 113 -11.17 10.78 10.41
N ASP A 114 -10.96 9.66 11.10
CA ASP A 114 -9.81 9.49 11.98
C ASP A 114 -8.52 9.31 11.17
N ALA A 115 -8.59 8.69 9.99
CA ALA A 115 -7.53 8.73 8.99
C ALA A 115 -8.15 8.76 7.58
N LEU A 116 -7.40 9.28 6.61
CA LEU A 116 -7.89 9.53 5.27
C LEU A 116 -6.84 9.18 4.22
N MET A 117 -7.16 8.23 3.35
CA MET A 117 -6.33 7.90 2.19
C MET A 117 -6.82 8.67 0.97
N VAL A 118 -5.89 9.31 0.27
CA VAL A 118 -6.16 10.16 -0.90
C VAL A 118 -5.26 9.74 -2.04
N HIS A 119 -5.82 9.60 -3.24
CA HIS A 119 -5.01 9.42 -4.45
C HIS A 119 -5.74 9.92 -5.69
N LYS A 120 -4.99 10.11 -6.79
CA LYS A 120 -5.60 10.33 -8.10
C LYS A 120 -6.03 8.97 -8.70
N PRO A 121 -7.29 8.82 -9.13
CA PRO A 121 -7.71 7.67 -9.91
C PRO A 121 -7.06 7.70 -11.30
N LYS A 122 -6.76 6.54 -11.89
CA LYS A 122 -6.08 6.45 -13.20
C LYS A 122 -6.92 6.98 -14.36
N ASP A 123 -8.23 6.76 -14.30
CA ASP A 123 -9.16 7.02 -15.41
C ASP A 123 -10.26 8.04 -15.05
N ALA A 124 -10.03 8.90 -14.04
CA ALA A 124 -11.00 9.91 -13.64
C ALA A 124 -10.34 11.22 -13.22
N THR A 125 -11.12 12.31 -13.25
CA THR A 125 -10.68 13.63 -12.80
C THR A 125 -10.93 13.79 -11.30
N GLY A 126 -10.03 14.51 -10.62
CA GLY A 126 -10.15 14.81 -9.19
C GLY A 126 -9.36 13.86 -8.29
N LEU A 127 -9.72 13.85 -7.00
CA LEU A 127 -9.11 13.05 -5.95
C LEU A 127 -10.12 12.02 -5.43
N LEU A 128 -9.72 10.76 -5.33
CA LEU A 128 -10.46 9.77 -4.57
C LEU A 128 -10.03 9.85 -3.10
N MET A 129 -11.00 10.05 -2.23
CA MET A 129 -10.81 10.18 -0.78
C MET A 129 -11.51 9.02 -0.10
N THR A 130 -10.76 8.20 0.62
CA THR A 130 -11.25 7.01 1.34
C THR A 130 -10.98 7.19 2.83
N PRO A 131 -12.00 7.49 3.65
CA PRO A 131 -11.89 7.42 5.10
C PRO A 131 -11.40 6.04 5.52
N VAL A 132 -10.50 5.96 6.50
CA VAL A 132 -10.02 4.69 7.05
C VAL A 132 -10.64 4.51 8.42
N ASP A 133 -11.38 3.41 8.58
CA ASP A 133 -12.06 3.07 9.81
C ASP A 133 -11.07 2.65 10.90
N ARG A 134 -11.40 3.02 12.13
CA ARG A 134 -10.64 2.56 13.30
C ARG A 134 -10.84 1.06 13.49
N PRO A 135 -9.80 0.33 13.92
CA PRO A 135 -9.98 -1.03 14.42
C PRO A 135 -11.00 -1.03 15.56
N ARG A 136 -12.05 -1.83 15.45
CA ARG A 136 -13.01 -2.00 16.55
C ARG A 136 -12.40 -2.95 17.57
N GLN A 137 -12.65 -2.76 18.86
CA GLN A 137 -12.16 -3.68 19.90
C GLN A 137 -12.57 -5.15 19.68
N SER A 138 -13.63 -5.41 18.90
CA SER A 138 -14.06 -6.75 18.47
C SER A 138 -13.11 -7.42 17.47
N ASP A 139 -12.29 -6.67 16.76
CA ASP A 139 -11.45 -7.17 15.66
C ASP A 139 -10.19 -7.85 16.22
N ALA A 140 -9.78 -7.50 17.44
CA ALA A 140 -8.70 -8.15 18.18
C ALA A 140 -9.07 -9.53 18.76
N LEU A 141 -10.36 -9.91 18.73
CA LEU A 141 -10.87 -11.18 19.27
C LEU A 141 -11.44 -12.12 18.18
N SER A 142 -11.46 -11.69 16.92
CA SER A 142 -12.19 -12.37 15.84
C SER A 142 -11.33 -13.26 14.93
N GLU A 143 -10.20 -13.80 15.43
CA GLU A 143 -9.58 -14.98 14.81
C GLU A 143 -10.37 -16.28 15.05
N SER A 144 -11.46 -16.24 15.82
CA SER A 144 -12.34 -17.38 16.03
C SER A 144 -13.74 -17.15 15.47
N LYS A 145 -13.97 -17.71 14.27
CA LYS A 145 -15.24 -18.18 13.69
C LYS A 145 -16.54 -17.56 14.25
N VAL A 146 -17.31 -16.85 13.42
CA VAL A 146 -18.69 -17.21 13.00
C VAL A 146 -19.07 -16.29 11.84
N ALA A 147 -19.32 -16.87 10.67
CA ALA A 147 -20.00 -16.20 9.56
C ALA A 147 -21.42 -15.81 10.02
N SER A 148 -21.65 -14.55 10.33
CA SER A 148 -22.99 -13.98 10.49
C SER A 148 -23.33 -13.13 9.28
N ASN A 149 -24.38 -13.54 8.57
CA ASN A 149 -25.01 -12.85 7.45
C ASN A 149 -25.60 -11.48 7.87
N LYS A 150 -24.77 -10.51 8.22
CA LYS A 150 -25.10 -9.10 8.06
C LYS A 150 -24.49 -8.65 6.75
N LYS A 151 -25.25 -7.87 5.96
CA LYS A 151 -24.75 -7.21 4.76
C LYS A 151 -23.35 -6.70 5.05
N GLN A 152 -22.39 -7.25 4.32
CA GLN A 152 -21.01 -6.81 4.31
C GLN A 152 -21.06 -5.41 3.71
N GLU A 153 -21.33 -4.39 4.53
CA GLU A 153 -20.83 -3.05 4.25
C GLU A 153 -19.35 -3.27 3.99
N THR A 154 -18.87 -2.82 2.83
CA THR A 154 -17.45 -2.85 2.53
C THR A 154 -16.81 -1.90 3.53
N GLU A 155 -16.41 -2.43 4.69
CA GLU A 155 -15.82 -1.63 5.77
C GLU A 155 -14.48 -1.09 5.26
N ASN A 156 -14.22 0.21 5.46
CA ASN A 156 -12.96 0.82 5.05
C ASN A 156 -11.88 0.54 6.11
N THR A 157 -11.75 -0.72 6.52
CA THR A 157 -10.71 -1.16 7.45
C THR A 157 -9.32 -0.90 6.85
N ILE A 158 -8.30 -0.88 7.70
CA ILE A 158 -6.91 -0.72 7.27
C ILE A 158 -6.55 -1.82 6.27
N GLU A 159 -6.93 -3.06 6.56
CA GLU A 159 -6.74 -4.23 5.72
C GLU A 159 -7.37 -4.05 4.34
N ASN A 160 -8.63 -3.60 4.27
CA ASN A 160 -9.34 -3.44 3.00
C ASN A 160 -8.81 -2.27 2.17
N VAL A 161 -8.49 -1.13 2.81
CA VAL A 161 -7.99 0.08 2.11
C VAL A 161 -6.57 -0.14 1.59
N PHE A 162 -5.74 -0.85 2.35
CA PHE A 162 -4.34 -1.07 1.99
C PHE A 162 -4.08 -2.42 1.33
N GLY A 163 -5.02 -3.36 1.35
CA GLY A 163 -4.93 -4.69 0.75
C GLY A 163 -3.98 -5.64 1.48
N ILE A 164 -3.90 -5.53 2.81
CA ILE A 164 -3.01 -6.31 3.69
C ILE A 164 -3.76 -7.33 4.55
#